data_AF-A0AAD2DDB0-F1
#
_entry.id   AF-A0AAD2DDB0-F1
#
_cell.length_a   1.000
_cell.length_b   1.000
_cell.length_c   1.000
_cell.angle_alpha   90.00
_cell.angle_beta   90.00
_cell.angle_gamma   90.00
#
_symmetry.space_group_name_H-M   'P 1'
#
loop_
_entity.id
_entity.type
_entity.pdbx_description
1 polymer ?
#
loop_
_entity_poly.entity_id
_entity_poly.type
_entity_poly.pdbx_seq_one_letter_code
_entity_poly.pdbx_strand_id
1 'polypeptide(L)'
;MDIPPIDKSKEYNFIIAWDELEKNNAMITSKNSGLSYIREKRKDKSILKFYSETICTWRISDGFVSEEMFDKWYITKIVRKKAKS
;
A
#
# COMPACT_ATOMS: atom_id res chain seq x y z
N MET A 1 -7.92 -10.90 -4.75
CA MET A 1 -6.48 -10.78 -4.39
C MET A 1 -6.42 -10.96 -2.91
N ASP A 2 -5.74 -11.99 -2.42
CA ASP A 2 -5.42 -12.06 -1.00
C ASP A 2 -4.44 -10.94 -0.66
N ILE A 3 -4.71 -10.23 0.44
CA ILE A 3 -3.79 -9.19 0.93
C ILE A 3 -2.61 -9.92 1.56
N PRO A 4 -1.37 -9.58 1.19
CA PRO A 4 -0.21 -10.14 1.89
C PRO A 4 -0.25 -9.73 3.37
N PRO A 5 0.22 -10.60 4.29
CA PRO A 5 0.33 -10.23 5.70
C PRO A 5 1.22 -9.00 5.84
N ILE A 6 0.78 -8.04 6.66
CA ILE A 6 1.49 -6.78 6.87
C ILE A 6 2.81 -7.06 7.60
N ASP A 7 3.92 -6.64 7.01
CA ASP A 7 5.23 -6.69 7.65
C ASP A 7 5.37 -5.55 8.68
N LYS A 8 5.19 -5.89 9.96
CA LYS A 8 5.30 -4.96 11.09
C LYS A 8 6.72 -4.91 11.70
N SER A 9 7.73 -5.50 11.05
CA SER A 9 9.09 -5.57 11.59
C SER A 9 9.79 -4.21 11.68
N LYS A 10 9.42 -3.27 10.80
CA LYS A 10 10.02 -1.94 10.70
C LYS A 10 8.97 -0.88 10.44
N GLU A 11 9.20 0.28 11.04
CA GLU A 11 8.36 1.47 10.90
C GLU A 11 9.12 2.55 10.12
N TYR A 12 8.42 3.16 9.16
CA TYR A 12 8.97 4.17 8.27
C TYR A 12 8.17 5.46 8.39
N ASN A 13 8.77 6.59 8.03
CA ASN A 13 8.00 7.82 7.83
C ASN A 13 7.27 7.76 6.48
N PHE A 14 6.32 8.67 6.29
CA PHE A 14 5.53 8.72 5.05
C PHE A 14 6.41 8.89 3.79
N ILE A 15 7.48 9.69 3.83
CA ILE A 15 8.33 9.94 2.66
C ILE A 15 8.98 8.64 2.16
N ILE A 16 9.52 7.82 3.07
CA ILE A 16 10.14 6.53 2.71
C ILE A 16 9.08 5.54 2.23
N ALA A 17 7.92 5.48 2.90
CA ALA A 17 6.83 4.62 2.48
C ALA A 17 6.30 5.01 1.09
N TRP A 18 6.14 6.29 0.83
CA TRP A 18 5.73 6.82 -0.47
C TRP A 18 6.71 6.47 -1.58
N ASP A 19 8.01 6.61 -1.32
CA ASP A 19 9.06 6.29 -2.30
C ASP A 19 9.01 4.79 -2.70
N GLU A 20 8.84 3.91 -1.71
CA GLU A 20 8.68 2.47 -1.92
C GLU A 20 7.38 2.13 -2.66
N LEU A 21 6.27 2.79 -2.33
CA LEU A 21 4.99 2.63 -3.01
C LEU A 21 5.06 3.07 -4.49
N GLU A 22 5.83 4.12 -4.78
CA GLU A 22 5.96 4.69 -6.12
C GLU A 22 6.91 3.87 -7.01
N LYS A 23 8.07 3.50 -6.46
CA LYS A 23 9.14 2.85 -7.23
C LYS A 23 8.98 1.35 -7.29
N ASN A 24 8.56 0.73 -6.19
CA ASN A 24 8.52 -0.72 -6.05
C ASN A 24 7.09 -1.26 -6.08
N ASN A 25 6.96 -2.56 -6.31
CA ASN A 25 5.68 -3.26 -6.16
C ASN A 25 5.44 -3.52 -4.66
N ALA A 26 5.04 -2.48 -3.93
CA ALA A 26 4.85 -2.50 -2.48
C ALA A 26 3.41 -2.13 -2.10
N MET A 27 2.99 -2.65 -0.95
CA MET A 27 1.84 -2.20 -0.18
C MET A 27 2.36 -1.43 1.02
N ILE A 28 1.80 -0.26 1.29
CA ILE A 28 2.10 0.49 2.51
C ILE A 28 0.87 0.49 3.41
N THR A 29 1.07 0.40 4.71
CA THR A 29 -0.02 0.38 5.68
C THR A 29 0.20 1.45 6.73
N SER A 30 -0.79 2.31 6.90
CA SER A 30 -0.79 3.35 7.94
C SER A 30 -0.87 2.69 9.31
N LYS A 31 0.03 3.08 10.22
CA LYS A 31 -0.02 2.61 11.62
C LYS A 31 -1.21 3.20 12.36
N ASN A 32 -1.58 4.44 12.06
CA ASN A 32 -2.69 5.16 12.69
C ASN A 32 -4.04 4.50 12.39
N SER A 33 -4.37 4.40 11.09
CA SER A 33 -5.70 3.96 10.63
C SER A 33 -5.79 2.48 10.33
N GLY A 34 -4.65 1.79 10.17
CA GLY A 34 -4.58 0.42 9.67
C GLY A 34 -4.87 0.29 8.16
N LEU A 35 -5.16 1.40 7.46
CA LEU A 35 -5.47 1.36 6.05
C LEU A 35 -4.24 1.01 5.23
N SER A 36 -4.44 0.05 4.33
CA SER A 36 -3.40 -0.41 3.40
C SER A 36 -3.61 0.20 2.03
N TYR A 37 -2.52 0.63 1.40
CA TYR A 37 -2.51 1.30 0.11
C TYR A 37 -1.57 0.59 -0.87
N ILE A 38 -1.98 0.54 -2.13
CA ILE A 38 -1.17 0.08 -3.25
C ILE A 38 -1.25 1.07 -4.40
N ARG A 39 -0.27 0.97 -5.30
CA ARG A 39 -0.27 1.73 -6.54
C ARG A 39 -0.41 0.79 -7.73
N GLU A 40 -1.54 0.89 -8.43
CA GLU A 40 -1.76 0.13 -9.65
C GLU A 40 -1.27 0.94 -10.85
N LYS A 41 -0.15 0.52 -11.45
CA LYS A 41 0.36 1.07 -12.71
C LYS A 41 -0.44 0.47 -13.87
N ARG A 42 -1.22 1.30 -14.56
CA ARG A 42 -1.81 1.03 -15.87
C ARG A 42 -0.99 1.80 -16.92
N LYS A 43 -1.06 1.37 -18.19
CA LYS A 43 -0.21 1.84 -19.31
C LYS A 43 0.22 3.31 -19.20
N ASP A 44 -0.74 4.21 -18.95
CA ASP A 44 -0.51 5.65 -18.97
C ASP A 44 -0.91 6.35 -17.65
N LYS A 45 -1.32 5.58 -16.63
CA LYS A 45 -1.88 6.13 -15.39
C LYS A 45 -1.46 5.31 -14.18
N SER A 46 -1.15 6.00 -13.09
CA SER A 46 -0.87 5.39 -11.80
C SER A 46 -2.03 5.67 -10.86
N ILE A 47 -2.78 4.64 -10.49
CA ILE A 47 -3.97 4.77 -9.65
C ILE A 47 -3.61 4.37 -8.22
N LEU A 48 -3.83 5.28 -7.27
CA LEU A 48 -3.76 4.97 -5.85
C LEU A 48 -5.00 4.18 -5.45
N LYS A 49 -4.82 3.11 -4.69
CA LYS A 49 -5.93 2.35 -4.13
C LYS A 49 -5.70 2.09 -2.66
N PHE A 50 -6.78 2.08 -1.88
CA PHE A 50 -6.79 1.63 -0.50
C PHE A 50 -7.61 0.34 -0.37
N TYR A 51 -7.28 -0.49 0.61
CA TYR A 51 -8.06 -1.68 0.90
C TYR A 51 -9.22 -1.32 1.83
N SER A 52 -10.44 -1.63 1.41
CA SER A 52 -11.64 -1.51 2.24
C SER A 52 -11.98 -2.86 2.85
N GLU A 53 -11.86 -2.97 4.16
CA GLU A 53 -12.23 -4.17 4.92
C GLU A 53 -13.75 -4.42 4.86
N THR A 54 -14.57 -3.37 4.80
CA THR A 54 -16.04 -3.47 4.75
C THR A 54 -16.56 -4.30 3.58
N ILE A 55 -15.91 -4.19 2.42
CA ILE A 55 -16.29 -4.87 1.18
C ILE A 55 -15.18 -5.81 0.67
N CYS A 56 -14.19 -6.06 1.51
CA CYS A 56 -13.02 -6.91 1.25
C CYS A 56 -12.34 -6.67 -0.12
N THR A 57 -12.20 -5.40 -0.56
CA THR A 57 -11.65 -5.09 -1.89
C THR A 57 -10.86 -3.77 -1.97
N TRP A 58 -10.06 -3.63 -3.03
CA TRP A 58 -9.27 -2.44 -3.33
C TRP A 58 -10.12 -1.36 -4.02
N ARG A 59 -10.23 -0.20 -3.38
CA ARG A 59 -10.96 0.97 -3.86
C ARG A 59 -9.99 2.04 -4.36
N ILE A 60 -10.38 2.76 -5.41
CA ILE A 60 -9.64 3.95 -5.87
C ILE A 60 -9.64 4.98 -4.75
N SER A 61 -8.48 5.56 -4.49
CA SER A 61 -8.30 6.68 -3.56
C SER A 61 -7.86 7.92 -4.32
N ASP A 62 -8.38 9.07 -3.93
CA ASP A 62 -7.92 10.37 -4.42
C ASP A 62 -6.69 10.88 -3.65
N GLY A 63 -6.36 10.25 -2.51
CA GLY A 63 -5.20 10.60 -1.70
C GLY A 63 -5.07 9.77 -0.43
N PHE A 64 -4.30 10.31 0.52
CA PHE A 64 -4.18 9.81 1.89
C PHE A 64 -4.94 10.72 2.84
N VAL A 65 -5.31 10.20 4.01
CA VAL A 65 -5.83 11.06 5.07
C VAL A 65 -4.66 11.83 5.66
N SER A 66 -4.82 13.14 5.84
CA SER A 66 -3.71 14.02 6.26
C SER A 66 -3.04 13.57 7.56
N GLU A 67 -3.83 13.06 8.50
CA GLU A 67 -3.34 12.53 9.79
C GLU A 67 -2.40 11.33 9.62
N GLU A 68 -2.62 10.50 8.60
CA GLU A 68 -1.76 9.34 8.31
C GLU A 68 -0.39 9.78 7.78
N MET A 69 -0.33 10.89 7.05
CA MET A 69 0.92 11.39 6.46
C MET A 69 1.94 11.80 7.53
N PHE A 70 1.49 12.15 8.74
CA PHE A 70 2.36 12.52 9.85
C PHE A 70 2.75 11.34 10.74
N ASP A 71 2.16 10.16 10.55
CA ASP A 71 2.43 8.98 11.35
C ASP A 71 3.45 8.02 10.68
N LYS A 72 3.69 6.88 11.32
CA LYS A 72 4.51 5.79 10.85
C LYS A 72 3.74 4.86 9.93
N TRP A 73 4.51 4.22 9.05
CA TRP A 73 4.02 3.34 8.00
C TRP A 73 4.78 2.03 8.02
N TYR A 74 4.06 0.95 7.73
CA TYR A 74 4.64 -0.36 7.44
C TYR A 74 4.76 -0.55 5.93
N ILE A 75 5.79 -1.24 5.48
CA ILE A 75 6.05 -1.48 4.06
C ILE A 75 6.09 -2.99 3.82
N THR A 76 5.17 -3.49 3.02
CA THR A 76 5.04 -4.91 2.67
C THR A 76 5.34 -5.10 1.19
N LYS A 77 6.42 -5.81 0.86
CA LYS A 77 6.78 -6.10 -0.54
C LYS A 77 5.80 -7.11 -1.14
N ILE A 78 5.18 -6.75 -2.26
CA ILE A 78 4.27 -7.64 -2.97
C ILE A 78 5.10 -8.53 -3.89
N VAL A 79 5.45 -9.72 -3.41
CA VAL A 79 6.14 -10.71 -4.21
C VAL A 79 5.12 -11.37 -5.15
N ARG A 80 5.17 -11.05 -6.45
CA ARG A 80 4.40 -11.82 -7.44
C ARG A 80 4.98 -13.23 -7.45
N LYS A 81 4.23 -14.23 -6.94
CA LYS A 81 4.55 -15.63 -7.24
C LYS A 81 4.52 -15.76 -8.77
N LYS A 82 5.67 -16.02 -9.40
CA LYS A 82 5.69 -16.47 -10.79
C LYS A 82 4.82 -17.73 -10.82
N ALA A 83 3.73 -17.70 -11.59
CA ALA A 83 3.06 -18.93 -11.96
C ALA A 83 4.13 -19.79 -12.65
N LYS A 84 4.46 -20.94 -12.06
CA LYS A 84 5.25 -21.95 -12.76
C LYS A 84 4.42 -22.36 -13.97
N SER A 85 4.87 -21.95 -15.16
CA SER A 85 4.42 -22.54 -16.42
C SER A 85 5.07 -23.90 -16.62
#